data_AF-A0A229EYQ1-F1
#
_entry.id   AF-A0A229EYQ1-F1
#
_cell.length_a   1.000
_cell.length_b   1.000
_cell.length_c   1.000
_cell.angle_alpha   90.00
_cell.angle_beta   90.00
_cell.angle_gamma   90.00
#
_symmetry.space_group_name_H-M   'P 1'
#
loop_
_entity.id
_entity.type
_entity.pdbx_description
1 polymer ?
#
loop_
_entity_poly.entity_id
_entity_poly.type
_entity_poly.pdbx_seq_one_letter_code
_entity_poly.pdbx_strand_id
1 'polypeptide(L)'
;MALLSLSFVRLNFGRMGNRLTEKNNQMISFLSDEFEEFPQGDFLNHLYRFSVDHHHFIVIFSPIDISDAEYHQYRSEEVGFEIPTNCFDVKFDRQENFDSGNFYMPPAATECSRRRRFTDELAEALATIIEKHYIIYHARAYLAIAENDKLKRYYDRILHNAPANVAYRVIKDVGEEERGYAIQTECFRT
;
A
#
# COMPACT_ATOMS: atom_id res chain seq x y z
N MET A 1 26.77 1.07 -22.89
CA MET A 1 27.09 1.29 -21.45
C MET A 1 26.96 2.77 -21.15
N ALA A 2 25.93 3.17 -20.43
CA ALA A 2 25.86 4.44 -19.73
C ALA A 2 24.82 4.28 -18.61
N LEU A 3 25.33 4.15 -17.38
CA LEU A 3 24.61 4.31 -16.13
C LEU A 3 24.20 5.78 -15.99
N LEU A 4 22.93 6.03 -15.66
CA LEU A 4 22.53 7.27 -15.00
C LEU A 4 21.78 6.91 -13.73
N SER A 5 22.54 7.00 -12.63
CA SER A 5 22.06 7.14 -11.26
C SER A 5 21.31 8.47 -11.13
N LEU A 6 20.12 8.45 -10.53
CA LEU A 6 19.49 9.64 -9.98
C LEU A 6 19.03 9.34 -8.56
N SER A 7 19.65 10.10 -7.66
CA SER A 7 19.51 10.10 -6.22
C SER A 7 18.10 10.49 -5.77
N PHE A 8 17.54 9.82 -4.77
CA PHE A 8 16.60 10.45 -3.84
C PHE A 8 16.83 9.94 -2.41
N VAL A 9 17.18 10.92 -1.56
CA VAL A 9 17.02 11.03 -0.10
C VAL A 9 17.16 9.75 0.74
N ARG A 10 18.36 9.59 1.31
CA ARG A 10 18.60 8.86 2.56
C ARG A 10 17.84 9.57 3.69
N LEU A 11 16.71 9.03 4.16
CA LEU A 11 16.16 9.41 5.46
C LEU A 11 16.96 8.66 6.54
N ASN A 12 17.93 9.38 7.13
CA ASN A 12 18.62 8.96 8.34
C ASN A 12 17.61 8.96 9.51
N PHE A 13 17.27 7.79 10.04
CA PHE A 13 16.71 7.70 11.40
C PHE A 13 17.84 7.95 12.41
N GLY A 14 18.10 9.23 12.69
CA GLY A 14 19.01 9.69 13.73
C GLY A 14 18.24 10.39 14.86
N ARG A 15 18.42 9.89 16.08
CA ARG A 15 17.90 10.45 17.34
C ARG A 15 18.18 11.96 17.53
N MET A 16 17.29 12.56 18.33
CA MET A 16 17.38 13.81 19.12
C MET A 16 16.79 15.09 18.51
N GLY A 17 15.82 15.64 19.25
CA GLY A 17 16.01 16.96 19.86
C GLY A 17 15.14 18.09 19.31
N ASN A 18 14.22 18.57 20.14
CA ASN A 18 13.51 19.84 19.97
C ASN A 18 14.44 20.98 19.54
N ARG A 19 14.13 21.63 18.40
CA ARG A 19 14.09 23.10 18.26
C ARG A 19 13.51 23.52 16.90
N LEU A 20 12.31 24.08 16.99
CA LEU A 20 11.65 25.05 16.10
C LEU A 20 12.53 25.67 15.01
N THR A 21 12.20 25.38 13.75
CA THR A 21 12.08 26.34 12.63
C THR A 21 11.48 25.62 11.41
N GLU A 22 10.18 25.35 11.40
CA GLU A 22 9.53 24.72 10.22
C GLU A 22 8.35 25.55 9.74
N LYS A 23 8.52 26.14 8.55
CA LYS A 23 7.42 26.61 7.73
C LYS A 23 6.77 25.39 7.08
N ASN A 24 5.62 25.00 7.63
CA ASN A 24 4.53 24.21 7.06
C ASN A 24 4.61 23.88 5.57
N ASN A 25 4.69 22.57 5.26
CA ASN A 25 3.85 21.94 4.23
C ASN A 25 3.92 20.40 4.20
N GLN A 26 4.13 19.71 5.34
CA GLN A 26 3.82 18.28 5.43
C GLN A 26 2.39 18.12 5.94
N MET A 27 1.48 17.71 5.04
CA MET A 27 0.06 17.47 5.33
C MET A 27 -0.27 15.96 5.41
N ILE A 28 0.73 15.12 5.23
CA ILE A 28 0.69 13.69 5.52
C ILE A 28 1.17 13.54 6.96
N SER A 29 0.35 12.94 7.82
CA SER A 29 0.76 12.56 9.17
C SER A 29 0.73 11.05 9.27
N PHE A 30 1.90 10.44 9.46
CA PHE A 30 1.96 9.03 9.82
C PHE A 30 1.60 8.92 11.30
N LEU A 31 0.54 8.17 11.61
CA LEU A 31 -0.01 8.09 12.97
C LEU A 31 0.66 6.97 13.78
N SER A 32 1.44 6.12 13.11
CA SER A 32 2.25 5.06 13.69
C SER A 32 3.67 5.15 13.14
N ASP A 33 4.67 4.94 14.00
CA ASP A 33 6.08 4.81 13.59
C ASP A 33 6.41 3.39 13.12
N GLU A 34 5.58 2.40 13.47
CA GLU A 34 5.75 0.98 13.17
C GLU A 34 4.43 0.40 12.66
N PHE A 35 4.47 -0.83 12.14
CA PHE A 35 3.27 -1.57 11.78
C PHE A 35 2.65 -2.19 13.05
N GLU A 36 1.35 -2.01 13.23
CA GLU A 36 0.58 -2.74 14.23
C GLU A 36 0.42 -4.19 13.74
N GLU A 37 1.02 -5.14 14.44
CA GLU A 37 0.93 -6.57 14.11
C GLU A 37 -0.21 -7.23 14.91
N PHE A 38 -1.08 -7.97 14.21
CA PHE A 38 -2.18 -8.67 14.87
C PHE A 38 -2.46 -10.04 14.21
N PRO A 39 -2.74 -11.08 15.02
CA PRO A 39 -2.96 -12.42 14.50
C PRO A 39 -4.35 -12.57 13.87
N GLN A 40 -4.44 -13.38 12.82
CA GLN A 40 -5.68 -13.87 12.22
C GLN A 40 -5.47 -15.32 11.77
N GLY A 41 -5.94 -16.27 12.59
CA GLY A 41 -5.57 -17.67 12.43
C GLY A 41 -4.07 -17.85 12.64
N ASP A 42 -3.41 -18.53 11.70
CA ASP A 42 -1.96 -18.76 11.70
C ASP A 42 -1.15 -17.61 11.07
N PHE A 43 -1.83 -16.56 10.60
CA PHE A 43 -1.21 -15.43 9.93
C PHE A 43 -1.06 -14.23 10.85
N LEU A 44 0.02 -13.47 10.64
CA LEU A 44 0.26 -12.19 11.28
C LEU A 44 0.00 -11.09 10.25
N ASN A 45 -1.08 -10.33 10.45
CA ASN A 45 -1.40 -9.18 9.61
C ASN A 45 -0.62 -7.95 10.10
N HIS A 46 -0.32 -7.05 9.18
CA HIS A 46 0.35 -5.78 9.49
C HIS A 46 -0.58 -4.62 9.13
N LEU A 47 -0.84 -3.72 10.08
CA LEU A 47 -1.69 -2.56 9.89
C LEU A 47 -0.86 -1.28 10.03
N TYR A 48 -1.12 -0.32 9.14
CA TYR A 48 -0.51 1.00 9.19
C TYR A 48 -1.58 2.09 9.19
N ARG A 49 -1.48 3.04 10.13
CA ARG A 49 -2.40 4.18 10.25
C ARG A 49 -1.72 5.46 9.81
N PHE A 50 -2.44 6.25 9.04
CA PHE A 50 -1.97 7.55 8.59
C PHE A 50 -3.15 8.49 8.34
N SER A 51 -2.85 9.78 8.19
CA SER A 51 -3.82 10.76 7.72
C SER A 51 -3.23 11.62 6.60
N VAL A 52 -4.12 12.10 5.76
CA VAL A 52 -3.86 13.19 4.83
C VAL A 52 -4.84 14.28 5.18
N ASP A 53 -4.34 15.44 5.61
CA ASP A 53 -5.17 16.49 6.21
C ASP A 53 -5.92 15.92 7.45
N HIS A 54 -7.23 16.11 7.53
CA HIS A 54 -8.09 15.59 8.60
C HIS A 54 -8.73 14.24 8.27
N HIS A 55 -8.33 13.59 7.16
CA HIS A 55 -8.88 12.30 6.75
C HIS A 55 -7.98 11.16 7.22
N HIS A 56 -8.54 10.26 8.02
CA HIS A 56 -7.84 9.12 8.60
C HIS A 56 -8.02 7.86 7.74
N PHE A 57 -6.91 7.18 7.51
CA PHE A 57 -6.83 6.01 6.65
C PHE A 57 -6.05 4.89 7.32
N ILE A 58 -6.29 3.69 6.80
CA ILE A 58 -5.52 2.50 7.14
C ILE A 58 -5.05 1.77 5.89
N VAL A 59 -3.94 1.04 6.04
CA VAL A 59 -3.50 0.01 5.09
C VAL A 59 -3.31 -1.28 5.88
N ILE A 60 -3.85 -2.38 5.39
CA ILE A 60 -3.68 -3.71 5.97
C ILE A 60 -2.95 -4.58 4.96
N PHE A 61 -1.92 -5.27 5.43
CA PHE A 61 -1.17 -6.28 4.71
C PHE A 61 -1.48 -7.64 5.35
N SER A 62 -2.10 -8.51 4.58
CA SER A 62 -2.47 -9.86 5.01
C SER A 62 -1.64 -10.89 4.27
N PRO A 63 -0.87 -11.75 4.95
CA PRO A 63 -0.12 -12.81 4.27
C PRO A 63 -1.04 -13.69 3.42
N ILE A 64 -0.59 -14.04 2.22
CA ILE A 64 -1.30 -15.00 1.36
C ILE A 64 -1.00 -16.41 1.86
N ASP A 65 -2.06 -17.17 2.14
CA ASP A 65 -1.95 -18.58 2.51
C ASP A 65 -1.52 -19.40 1.28
N ILE A 66 -0.27 -19.87 1.27
CA ILE A 66 0.21 -20.78 0.23
C ILE A 66 0.15 -22.25 0.66
N SER A 67 -0.29 -22.54 1.89
CA SER A 67 -0.41 -23.89 2.43
C SER A 67 -1.72 -24.55 2.00
N ASP A 68 -2.76 -23.76 1.78
CA ASP A 68 -3.97 -24.17 1.07
C ASP A 68 -3.69 -24.24 -0.44
N ALA A 69 -3.50 -25.46 -0.96
CA ALA A 69 -3.14 -25.68 -2.35
C ALA A 69 -4.24 -25.23 -3.35
N GLU A 70 -5.52 -25.34 -2.98
CA GLU A 70 -6.62 -24.94 -3.88
C GLU A 70 -6.70 -23.42 -3.98
N TYR A 71 -6.66 -22.73 -2.83
CA TYR A 71 -6.61 -21.28 -2.79
C TYR A 71 -5.33 -20.73 -3.45
N HIS A 72 -4.18 -21.34 -3.20
CA HIS A 72 -2.90 -20.93 -3.79
C HIS A 72 -2.89 -21.08 -5.32
N GLN A 73 -3.42 -22.18 -5.84
CA GLN A 73 -3.57 -22.38 -7.27
C GLN A 73 -4.50 -21.34 -7.88
N TYR A 74 -5.69 -21.14 -7.30
CA TYR A 74 -6.65 -20.14 -7.77
C TYR A 74 -6.02 -18.74 -7.85
N ARG A 75 -5.35 -18.30 -6.78
CA ARG A 75 -4.70 -16.98 -6.74
C ARG A 75 -3.55 -16.87 -7.73
N SER A 76 -2.77 -17.94 -7.92
CA SER A 76 -1.65 -17.97 -8.88
C SER A 76 -2.13 -17.90 -10.33
N GLU A 77 -3.22 -18.58 -10.65
CA GLU A 77 -3.89 -18.48 -11.95
C GLU A 77 -4.42 -17.06 -12.18
N GLU A 78 -5.04 -16.47 -11.16
CA GLU A 78 -5.58 -15.11 -11.20
C GLU A 78 -4.49 -14.09 -11.57
N VAL A 79 -3.33 -14.14 -10.91
CA VAL A 79 -2.20 -13.22 -11.15
C VAL A 79 -1.30 -13.58 -12.33
N GLY A 80 -1.49 -14.77 -12.93
CA GLY A 80 -0.71 -15.26 -14.05
C GLY A 80 0.74 -15.62 -13.70
N PHE A 81 1.03 -15.91 -12.42
CA PHE A 81 2.32 -16.42 -11.95
C PHE A 81 2.15 -17.20 -10.65
N GLU A 82 3.05 -18.16 -10.40
CA GLU A 82 3.08 -18.89 -9.14
C GLU A 82 3.47 -17.96 -7.97
N ILE A 83 2.57 -17.80 -7.00
CA ILE A 83 2.79 -16.90 -5.86
C ILE A 83 3.80 -17.55 -4.90
N PRO A 84 4.97 -16.95 -4.63
CA PRO A 84 5.92 -17.49 -3.66
C PRO A 84 5.49 -17.19 -2.22
N THR A 85 6.24 -17.72 -1.24
CA THR A 85 6.12 -17.33 0.17
C THR A 85 6.29 -15.82 0.36
N ASN A 86 5.78 -15.30 1.47
CA ASN A 86 5.96 -13.90 1.87
C ASN A 86 5.38 -12.89 0.85
N CYS A 87 4.20 -13.22 0.31
CA CYS A 87 3.37 -12.32 -0.46
C CYS A 87 2.16 -11.88 0.37
N PHE A 88 1.62 -10.70 0.08
CA PHE A 88 0.56 -10.10 0.90
C PHE A 88 -0.59 -9.57 0.04
N ASP A 89 -1.81 -9.81 0.49
CA ASP A 89 -2.98 -9.04 0.06
C ASP A 89 -2.96 -7.67 0.76
N VAL A 90 -3.22 -6.61 0.00
CA VAL A 90 -3.21 -5.23 0.49
C VAL A 90 -4.60 -4.65 0.40
N LYS A 91 -5.11 -4.19 1.54
CA LYS A 91 -6.38 -3.44 1.63
C LYS A 91 -6.12 -2.04 2.12
N PHE A 92 -6.75 -1.08 1.47
CA PHE A 92 -6.70 0.34 1.82
C PHE A 92 -8.13 0.85 2.00
N ASP A 93 -8.38 1.53 3.12
CA ASP A 93 -9.69 2.10 3.41
C ASP A 93 -9.60 3.28 4.38
N ARG A 94 -10.72 3.98 4.55
CA ARG A 94 -10.90 4.97 5.62
C ARG A 94 -10.95 4.25 6.96
N GLN A 95 -10.37 4.86 7.99
CA GLN A 95 -10.41 4.29 9.33
C GLN A 95 -11.85 4.10 9.84
N GLU A 96 -12.74 5.05 9.56
CA GLU A 96 -14.17 4.95 9.90
C GLU A 96 -14.85 3.69 9.32
N ASN A 97 -14.53 3.34 8.07
CA ASN A 97 -15.08 2.15 7.42
C ASN A 97 -14.61 0.87 8.11
N PHE A 98 -13.34 0.84 8.53
CA PHE A 98 -12.78 -0.28 9.29
C PHE A 98 -13.43 -0.41 10.67
N ASP A 99 -13.52 0.70 11.41
CA ASP A 99 -14.05 0.70 12.78
C ASP A 99 -15.55 0.33 12.80
N SER A 100 -16.30 0.70 11.76
CA SER A 100 -17.73 0.40 11.64
C SER A 100 -18.04 -0.95 10.97
N GLY A 101 -17.03 -1.62 10.38
CA GLY A 101 -17.20 -2.82 9.56
C GLY A 101 -17.86 -2.58 8.19
N ASN A 102 -18.15 -1.33 7.83
CA ASN A 102 -18.75 -0.97 6.54
C ASN A 102 -17.67 -0.63 5.51
N PHE A 103 -16.93 -1.65 5.08
CA PHE A 103 -15.79 -1.51 4.19
C PHE A 103 -16.13 -0.82 2.86
N TYR A 104 -15.20 0.00 2.39
CA TYR A 104 -15.22 0.71 1.10
C TYR A 104 -16.37 1.69 0.89
N MET A 105 -17.10 2.05 1.96
CA MET A 105 -18.12 3.08 1.88
C MET A 105 -17.50 4.42 1.46
N PRO A 106 -18.11 5.13 0.49
CA PRO A 106 -17.64 6.45 0.11
C PRO A 106 -17.82 7.44 1.26
N PRO A 107 -16.95 8.45 1.38
CA PRO A 107 -17.14 9.50 2.36
C PRO A 107 -18.42 10.27 2.13
N ALA A 108 -18.98 10.85 3.20
CA ALA A 108 -20.09 11.76 3.07
C ALA A 108 -19.69 12.94 2.17
N ALA A 109 -20.64 13.55 1.45
CA ALA A 109 -20.34 14.65 0.53
C ALA A 109 -19.66 15.85 1.22
N THR A 110 -19.90 16.03 2.52
CA THR A 110 -19.29 17.03 3.40
C THR A 110 -17.84 16.72 3.78
N GLU A 111 -17.43 15.44 3.66
CA GLU A 111 -16.11 14.92 4.02
C GLU A 111 -15.24 14.65 2.78
N CYS A 112 -15.74 14.97 1.59
CA CYS A 112 -14.92 14.90 0.39
C CYS A 112 -13.91 16.07 0.39
N SER A 113 -12.62 15.75 0.41
CA SER A 113 -11.59 16.77 0.22
C SER A 113 -11.75 17.43 -1.16
N ARG A 114 -11.85 18.77 -1.17
CA ARG A 114 -11.89 19.58 -2.41
C ARG A 114 -10.50 20.01 -2.87
N ARG A 115 -9.46 19.58 -2.16
CA ARG A 115 -8.10 20.06 -2.36
C ARG A 115 -7.46 19.35 -3.55
N ARG A 116 -6.90 20.14 -4.46
CA ARG A 116 -6.30 19.66 -5.72
C ARG A 116 -5.22 18.59 -5.53
N ARG A 117 -4.41 18.70 -4.46
CA ARG A 117 -3.28 17.79 -4.17
C ARG A 117 -3.63 16.58 -3.30
N PHE A 118 -4.89 16.44 -2.88
CA PHE A 118 -5.28 15.37 -1.94
C PHE A 118 -4.96 13.97 -2.48
N THR A 119 -5.30 13.73 -3.74
CA THR A 119 -5.02 12.44 -4.39
C THR A 119 -3.53 12.17 -4.53
N ASP A 120 -2.74 13.20 -4.86
CA ASP A 120 -1.28 13.04 -5.00
C ASP A 120 -0.62 12.72 -3.66
N GLU A 121 -1.03 13.38 -2.58
CA GLU A 121 -0.49 13.13 -1.24
C GLU A 121 -0.94 11.78 -0.67
N LEU A 122 -2.15 11.34 -1.00
CA LEU A 122 -2.60 10.00 -0.65
C LEU A 122 -1.82 8.93 -1.42
N ALA A 123 -1.52 9.17 -2.71
CA ALA A 123 -0.66 8.31 -3.52
C ALA A 123 0.76 8.23 -2.94
N GLU A 124 1.33 9.37 -2.57
CA GLU A 124 2.66 9.48 -1.94
C GLU A 124 2.70 8.70 -0.62
N ALA A 125 1.70 8.90 0.25
CA ALA A 125 1.60 8.18 1.52
C ALA A 125 1.54 6.65 1.33
N LEU A 126 0.70 6.17 0.41
CA LEU A 126 0.59 4.73 0.12
C LEU A 126 1.90 4.16 -0.42
N ALA A 127 2.55 4.88 -1.32
CA ALA A 127 3.83 4.45 -1.87
C ALA A 127 4.91 4.34 -0.78
N THR A 128 5.00 5.33 0.13
CA THR A 128 5.92 5.29 1.28
C THR A 128 5.60 4.14 2.24
N ILE A 129 4.32 3.85 2.51
CA ILE A 129 3.93 2.75 3.40
C ILE A 129 4.30 1.39 2.77
N ILE A 130 4.03 1.19 1.47
CA ILE A 130 4.40 -0.04 0.76
C ILE A 130 5.92 -0.22 0.72
N GLU A 131 6.67 0.86 0.47
CA GLU A 131 8.14 0.85 0.52
C GLU A 131 8.64 0.43 1.90
N LYS A 132 8.10 1.04 2.96
CA LYS A 132 8.46 0.73 4.34
C LYS A 132 8.16 -0.73 4.69
N HIS A 133 6.98 -1.23 4.32
CA HIS A 133 6.61 -2.62 4.52
C HIS A 133 7.57 -3.57 3.79
N TYR A 134 7.93 -3.25 2.55
CA TYR A 134 8.89 -4.04 1.76
C TYR A 134 10.26 -4.10 2.45
N ILE A 135 10.78 -2.96 2.92
CA ILE A 135 12.08 -2.89 3.58
C ILE A 135 12.12 -3.72 4.87
N ILE A 136 11.03 -3.72 5.64
CA ILE A 136 10.96 -4.39 6.95
C ILE A 136 10.70 -5.88 6.79
N TYR A 137 9.72 -6.26 5.97
CA TYR A 137 9.21 -7.63 5.88
C TYR A 137 9.71 -8.39 4.67
N HIS A 138 10.48 -7.75 3.77
CA HIS A 138 11.02 -8.37 2.54
C HIS A 138 9.93 -9.03 1.67
N ALA A 139 8.75 -8.40 1.63
CA ALA A 139 7.61 -8.91 0.87
C ALA A 139 8.00 -9.12 -0.61
N ARG A 140 7.63 -10.28 -1.18
CA ARG A 140 7.97 -10.65 -2.56
C ARG A 140 6.97 -10.10 -3.57
N ALA A 141 5.70 -10.07 -3.20
CA ALA A 141 4.66 -9.45 -4.00
C ALA A 141 3.54 -8.89 -3.12
N TYR A 142 2.87 -7.88 -3.64
CA TYR A 142 1.63 -7.33 -3.11
C TYR A 142 0.51 -7.55 -4.12
N LEU A 143 -0.61 -8.10 -3.66
CA LEU A 143 -1.82 -8.26 -4.45
C LEU A 143 -2.89 -7.32 -3.91
N ALA A 144 -3.65 -6.69 -4.78
CA ALA A 144 -4.77 -5.84 -4.37
C ALA A 144 -5.89 -5.97 -5.40
N ILE A 145 -7.14 -5.95 -4.94
CA ILE A 145 -8.31 -5.94 -5.82
C ILE A 145 -9.13 -4.70 -5.48
N ALA A 146 -9.50 -3.93 -6.50
CA ALA A 146 -10.44 -2.85 -6.32
C ALA A 146 -11.86 -3.40 -6.21
N GLU A 147 -12.57 -3.05 -5.13
CA GLU A 147 -13.96 -3.49 -4.90
C GLU A 147 -14.93 -2.99 -6.00
N ASN A 148 -14.61 -1.89 -6.67
CA ASN A 148 -15.45 -1.31 -7.70
C ASN A 148 -14.65 -0.47 -8.70
N ASP A 149 -15.26 -0.14 -9.83
CA ASP A 149 -14.63 0.63 -10.92
C ASP A 149 -14.15 2.02 -10.49
N LYS A 150 -14.77 2.62 -9.47
CA LYS A 150 -14.36 3.93 -8.95
C LYS A 150 -13.03 3.81 -8.20
N LEU A 151 -12.89 2.79 -7.36
CA LEU A 151 -11.62 2.46 -6.70
C LEU A 151 -10.57 2.01 -7.70
N LYS A 152 -10.93 1.23 -8.74
CA LYS A 152 -10.01 0.85 -9.81
C LYS A 152 -9.39 2.08 -10.46
N ARG A 153 -10.22 3.02 -10.93
CA ARG A 153 -9.75 4.30 -11.51
C ARG A 153 -8.93 5.14 -10.53
N TYR A 154 -9.12 4.95 -9.23
CA TYR A 154 -8.35 5.64 -8.20
C TYR A 154 -6.96 5.01 -8.07
N TYR A 155 -6.87 3.69 -7.93
CA TYR A 155 -5.60 2.96 -7.85
C TYR A 155 -4.79 3.08 -9.14
N ASP A 156 -5.43 3.10 -10.30
CA ASP A 156 -4.74 3.33 -11.58
C ASP A 156 -3.99 4.65 -11.62
N ARG A 157 -4.56 5.71 -11.02
CA ARG A 157 -3.93 7.03 -10.91
C ARG A 157 -2.75 7.01 -9.93
N ILE A 158 -2.86 6.28 -8.83
CA ILE A 158 -1.78 6.12 -7.85
C ILE A 158 -0.59 5.39 -8.49
N LEU A 159 -0.86 4.26 -9.16
CA LEU A 159 0.16 3.42 -9.78
C LEU A 159 0.78 4.03 -11.05
N HIS A 160 0.16 5.05 -11.65
CA HIS A 160 0.74 5.77 -12.79
C HIS A 160 2.08 6.45 -12.43
N ASN A 161 2.24 6.86 -11.17
CA ASN A 161 3.43 7.54 -10.65
C ASN A 161 4.22 6.67 -9.65
N ALA A 162 4.10 5.34 -9.73
CA ALA A 162 4.75 4.44 -8.78
C ALA A 162 6.27 4.73 -8.68
N PRO A 163 6.83 4.94 -7.47
CA PRO A 163 8.24 5.23 -7.33
C PRO A 163 9.07 4.06 -7.84
N ALA A 164 9.99 4.36 -8.77
CA ALA A 164 10.79 3.38 -9.51
C ALA A 164 11.67 2.46 -8.64
N ASN A 165 11.76 2.71 -7.33
CA ASN A 165 12.72 2.07 -6.42
C ASN A 165 12.15 0.86 -5.66
N VAL A 166 10.84 0.59 -5.72
CA VAL A 166 10.19 -0.46 -4.89
C VAL A 166 9.56 -1.56 -5.73
N ALA A 167 8.97 -1.20 -6.86
CA ALA A 167 8.29 -2.14 -7.74
C ALA A 167 9.24 -2.61 -8.85
N TYR A 168 9.59 -3.89 -8.83
CA TYR A 168 10.26 -4.55 -9.95
C TYR A 168 9.31 -4.67 -11.15
N ARG A 169 8.03 -4.97 -10.90
CA ARG A 169 6.99 -5.06 -11.93
C ARG A 169 5.62 -4.80 -11.34
N VAL A 170 4.82 -3.98 -12.02
CA VAL A 170 3.39 -3.81 -11.74
C VAL A 170 2.59 -4.50 -12.84
N ILE A 171 1.72 -5.42 -12.46
CA ILE A 171 0.76 -6.11 -13.33
C ILE A 171 -0.61 -5.56 -12.95
N LYS A 172 -1.32 -5.04 -13.94
CA LYS A 172 -2.67 -4.50 -13.79
C LYS A 172 -3.66 -5.42 -14.49
N ASP A 173 -4.95 -5.16 -14.26
CA ASP A 173 -6.05 -5.81 -14.97
C ASP A 173 -6.07 -7.32 -14.69
N VAL A 174 -5.85 -7.66 -13.42
CA VAL A 174 -5.74 -9.02 -12.92
C VAL A 174 -7.11 -9.52 -12.42
N GLY A 175 -7.38 -10.82 -12.58
CA GLY A 175 -8.61 -11.49 -12.12
C GLY A 175 -9.85 -11.26 -12.99
N GLU A 176 -10.96 -11.92 -12.63
CA GLU A 176 -12.16 -12.06 -13.48
C GLU A 176 -12.78 -10.73 -13.92
N GLU A 177 -12.68 -9.69 -13.09
CA GLU A 177 -13.22 -8.35 -13.39
C GLU A 177 -12.15 -7.34 -13.83
N GLU A 178 -10.90 -7.78 -14.03
CA GLU A 178 -9.75 -6.92 -14.37
C GLU A 178 -9.55 -5.77 -13.35
N ARG A 179 -9.99 -5.96 -12.11
CA ARG A 179 -9.88 -4.99 -11.02
C ARG A 179 -8.67 -5.23 -10.11
N GLY A 180 -7.94 -6.31 -10.37
CA GLY A 180 -6.77 -6.71 -9.61
C GLY A 180 -5.48 -6.03 -10.05
N TYR A 181 -4.53 -6.02 -9.12
CA TYR A 181 -3.17 -5.53 -9.25
C TYR A 181 -2.24 -6.51 -8.57
N ALA A 182 -1.09 -6.77 -9.20
CA ALA A 182 0.02 -7.46 -8.57
C ALA A 182 1.29 -6.62 -8.71
N ILE A 183 1.95 -6.33 -7.59
CA ILE A 183 3.21 -5.58 -7.53
C ILE A 183 4.27 -6.57 -7.10
N GLN A 184 5.12 -7.00 -8.03
CA GLN A 184 6.31 -7.80 -7.72
C GLN A 184 7.42 -6.87 -7.26
N THR A 185 8.03 -7.18 -6.12
CA THR A 185 9.18 -6.44 -5.59
C THR A 185 10.48 -7.00 -6.15
N GLU A 186 11.62 -6.39 -5.85
CA GLU A 186 12.92 -6.94 -6.25
C GLU A 186 13.18 -8.32 -5.62
N CYS A 187 12.64 -8.58 -4.43
CA CYS A 187 12.75 -9.87 -3.75
C CYS A 187 11.97 -11.01 -4.44
N PHE A 188 11.11 -10.71 -5.42
CA PHE A 188 10.28 -11.72 -6.09
C PHE A 188 11.11 -12.83 -6.77
N ARG A 189 12.30 -12.51 -7.26
CA ARG A 189 13.17 -13.43 -8.03
C ARG A 189 14.23 -14.16 -7.21
N THR A 190 14.42 -13.76 -5.97
CA THR A 190 15.41 -14.33 -5.02
C THR A 190 14.81 -15.42 -4.16
#